data_AF-A0AA41YCE9-F1
#
_entry.id   AF-A0AA41YCE9-F1
#
_cell.length_a   1.000
_cell.length_b   1.000
_cell.length_c   1.000
_cell.angle_alpha   90.00
_cell.angle_beta   90.00
_cell.angle_gamma   90.00
#
_symmetry.space_group_name_H-M   'P 1'
#
loop_
_entity.id
_entity.type
_entity.pdbx_description
1 polymer ?
#
loop_
_entity_poly.entity_id
_entity_poly.type
_entity_poly.pdbx_seq_one_letter_code
_entity_poly.pdbx_strand_id
1 'polypeptide(L)'
;MEIKFNIDIEDSEQELLKTVLHCNDTDLEDQLSKIARSSFEENRKMIIGQKIFTRGRDIIEYRLFNLIKFYFDSKIPEEQRICDLFQITATEARAYIRSIMSKYQYDLRETIKESLKEQVLNITKEEGDEDYKLSIQNQYFKDELNRILGNMDTSLPIIEKERGTISTYIIKESSYQRLCAYFEIDIEPENNEEP
;
A
#
# COMPACT_ATOMS: atom_id res chain seq x y z
N MET A 1 -23.14 -9.50 14.37
CA MET A 1 -23.08 -9.23 15.83
C MET A 1 -22.65 -7.79 15.97
N GLU A 2 -23.35 -7.02 16.80
CA GLU A 2 -23.01 -5.61 17.07
C GLU A 2 -22.38 -5.52 18.46
N ILE A 3 -21.28 -4.75 18.58
CA ILE A 3 -20.55 -4.51 19.82
C ILE A 3 -20.37 -2.99 19.95
N LYS A 4 -20.81 -2.39 21.06
CA LYS A 4 -20.72 -0.95 21.33
C LYS A 4 -20.11 -0.72 22.71
N PHE A 5 -19.29 0.31 22.83
CA PHE A 5 -18.71 0.78 24.08
C PHE A 5 -18.48 2.29 23.97
N ASN A 6 -18.43 2.96 25.12
CA ASN A 6 -18.11 4.38 25.18
C ASN A 6 -16.63 4.54 25.52
N ILE A 7 -16.01 5.58 24.98
CA ILE A 7 -14.63 5.98 25.25
C ILE A 7 -14.63 7.44 25.65
N ASP A 8 -13.86 7.75 26.68
CA ASP A 8 -13.61 9.12 27.10
C ASP A 8 -12.29 9.56 26.46
N ILE A 9 -12.35 10.52 25.55
CA ILE A 9 -11.18 11.09 24.86
C ILE A 9 -11.21 12.59 25.09
N GLU A 10 -10.14 13.14 25.67
CA GLU A 10 -9.99 14.58 25.87
C GLU A 10 -9.76 15.31 24.54
N ASP A 11 -10.15 16.59 24.45
CA ASP A 11 -9.99 17.39 23.21
C ASP A 11 -8.54 17.38 22.69
N SER A 12 -7.55 17.45 23.58
CA SER A 12 -6.13 17.41 23.19
C SER A 12 -5.69 16.07 22.59
N GLU A 13 -6.28 14.96 23.03
CA GLU A 13 -6.04 13.64 22.49
C GLU A 13 -6.75 13.47 21.13
N GLN A 14 -7.95 14.04 20.96
CA GLN A 14 -8.65 14.05 19.67
C GLN A 14 -7.84 14.78 18.59
N GLU A 15 -7.22 15.92 18.91
CA GLU A 15 -6.36 16.63 17.96
C GLU A 15 -5.12 15.81 17.55
N LEU A 16 -4.52 15.10 18.51
CA LEU A 16 -3.40 14.22 18.23
C LEU A 16 -3.82 13.04 17.35
N LEU A 17 -4.95 12.42 17.65
CA LEU A 17 -5.51 11.32 16.86
C LEU A 17 -5.79 11.77 15.43
N LYS A 18 -6.43 12.93 15.22
CA LYS A 18 -6.65 13.49 13.88
C LYS A 18 -5.36 13.66 13.09
N THR A 19 -4.33 14.17 13.76
CA THR A 19 -2.99 14.36 13.17
C THR A 19 -2.37 13.02 12.75
N VAL A 20 -2.38 12.00 13.63
CA VAL A 20 -1.78 10.69 13.35
C VAL A 20 -2.58 9.90 12.30
N LEU A 21 -3.90 10.02 12.30
CA LEU A 21 -4.80 9.30 11.39
C LEU A 21 -4.92 9.99 10.02
N HIS A 22 -4.47 11.24 9.90
CA HIS A 22 -4.62 12.09 8.71
C HIS A 22 -6.09 12.29 8.35
N CYS A 23 -6.91 12.67 9.34
CA CYS A 23 -8.35 12.82 9.17
C CYS A 23 -8.90 14.10 9.83
N ASN A 24 -10.08 14.50 9.40
CA ASN A 24 -10.81 15.65 9.95
C ASN A 24 -11.86 15.19 10.99
N ASP A 25 -12.50 16.14 11.67
CA ASP A 25 -13.53 15.86 12.67
C ASP A 25 -14.66 14.97 12.17
N THR A 26 -15.06 15.14 10.90
CA THR A 26 -16.16 14.38 10.30
C THR A 26 -15.85 12.90 10.14
N ASP A 27 -14.56 12.56 10.06
CA ASP A 27 -14.11 11.21 9.69
C ASP A 27 -13.51 10.47 10.89
N LEU A 28 -13.18 11.19 11.97
CA LEU A 28 -12.48 10.64 13.15
C LEU A 28 -13.20 9.42 13.74
N GLU A 29 -14.52 9.50 13.91
CA GLU A 29 -15.31 8.39 14.46
C GLU A 29 -15.27 7.14 13.57
N ASP A 30 -15.35 7.31 12.25
CA ASP A 30 -15.24 6.20 11.29
C ASP A 30 -13.84 5.58 11.33
N GLN A 31 -12.79 6.40 11.32
CA GLN A 31 -11.40 5.94 11.38
C GLN A 31 -11.14 5.15 12.67
N LEU A 32 -11.59 5.66 13.83
CA LEU A 32 -11.47 4.97 15.12
C LEU A 32 -12.27 3.68 15.13
N SER A 33 -13.48 3.66 14.55
CA SER A 33 -14.30 2.45 14.42
C SER A 33 -13.60 1.36 13.60
N LYS A 34 -12.94 1.75 12.49
CA LYS A 34 -12.14 0.83 11.67
C LYS A 34 -10.93 0.28 12.42
N ILE A 35 -10.22 1.12 13.19
CA ILE A 35 -9.09 0.68 14.03
C ILE A 35 -9.56 -0.25 15.15
N ALA A 36 -10.67 0.08 15.82
CA ALA A 36 -11.27 -0.75 16.85
C ALA A 36 -11.66 -2.12 16.29
N ARG A 37 -12.29 -2.16 15.10
CA ARG A 37 -12.59 -3.42 14.40
C ARG A 37 -11.33 -4.23 14.09
N SER A 38 -10.29 -3.60 13.56
CA SER A 38 -9.00 -4.25 13.28
C SER A 38 -8.39 -4.87 14.54
N SER A 39 -8.40 -4.12 15.63
CA SER A 39 -7.85 -4.53 16.93
C SER A 39 -8.69 -5.64 17.57
N PHE A 40 -10.01 -5.58 17.44
CA PHE A 40 -10.90 -6.63 17.91
C PHE A 40 -10.70 -7.95 17.14
N GLU A 41 -10.52 -7.90 15.82
CA GLU A 41 -10.24 -9.10 15.02
C GLU A 41 -8.91 -9.76 15.42
N GLU A 42 -7.88 -8.97 15.75
CA GLU A 42 -6.64 -9.49 16.34
C GLU A 42 -6.91 -10.28 17.62
N ASN A 43 -7.58 -9.66 18.58
CA ASN A 43 -7.90 -10.28 19.87
C ASN A 43 -8.82 -11.50 19.71
N ARG A 44 -9.84 -11.41 18.85
CA ARG A 44 -10.79 -12.50 18.59
C ARG A 44 -10.07 -13.74 18.08
N LYS A 45 -9.14 -13.59 17.13
CA LYS A 45 -8.35 -14.69 16.57
C LYS A 45 -7.38 -15.30 17.58
N MET A 46 -6.87 -14.49 18.51
CA MET A 46 -6.05 -14.98 19.62
C MET A 46 -6.86 -15.78 20.63
N ILE A 47 -8.01 -15.26 21.07
CA ILE A 47 -8.87 -15.89 22.09
C ILE A 47 -9.32 -17.29 21.66
N ILE A 48 -9.64 -17.49 20.39
CA ILE A 48 -10.05 -18.80 19.84
C ILE A 48 -8.87 -19.69 19.42
N GLY A 49 -7.63 -19.29 19.73
CA GLY A 49 -6.42 -20.07 19.44
C GLY A 49 -6.03 -20.16 17.95
N GLN A 50 -6.64 -19.36 17.07
CA GLN A 50 -6.31 -19.35 15.64
C GLN A 50 -5.03 -18.57 15.33
N LYS A 51 -4.62 -17.67 16.22
CA LYS A 51 -3.36 -16.95 16.15
C LYS A 51 -2.68 -16.93 17.51
N ILE A 52 -1.43 -17.40 17.55
CA ILE A 52 -0.59 -17.39 18.74
C ILE A 52 0.71 -16.69 18.37
N PHE A 53 0.97 -15.55 18.99
CA PHE A 53 2.20 -14.80 18.76
C PHE A 53 3.24 -15.19 19.80
N THR A 54 4.46 -15.46 19.35
CA THR A 54 5.59 -15.81 20.23
C THR A 54 6.65 -14.72 20.26
N ARG A 55 6.60 -13.77 19.32
CA ARG A 55 7.53 -12.64 19.21
C ARG A 55 6.74 -11.35 19.02
N GLY A 56 7.20 -10.26 19.62
CA GLY A 56 6.56 -8.94 19.45
C GLY A 56 6.44 -8.50 17.99
N ARG A 57 7.41 -8.89 17.15
CA ARG A 57 7.37 -8.65 15.70
C ARG A 57 6.17 -9.30 15.02
N ASP A 58 5.78 -10.51 15.43
CA ASP A 58 4.63 -11.20 14.82
C ASP A 58 3.31 -10.46 15.13
N ILE A 59 3.24 -9.81 16.30
CA ILE A 59 2.09 -8.98 16.70
C ILE A 59 1.98 -7.78 15.78
N ILE A 60 3.07 -7.03 15.57
CA ILE A 60 3.07 -5.84 14.70
C ILE A 60 2.72 -6.22 13.25
N GLU A 61 3.29 -7.32 12.74
CA GLU A 61 2.97 -7.83 11.40
C GLU A 61 1.49 -8.19 11.26
N TYR A 62 0.91 -8.87 12.24
CA TYR A 62 -0.50 -9.24 12.17
C TYR A 62 -1.44 -8.04 12.36
N ARG A 63 -1.05 -7.08 13.20
CA ARG A 63 -1.79 -5.82 13.37
C ARG A 63 -1.83 -5.04 12.06
N LEU A 64 -0.69 -4.88 11.39
CA LEU A 64 -0.62 -4.20 10.10
C LEU A 64 -1.44 -4.94 9.04
N PHE A 65 -1.41 -6.27 9.04
CA PHE A 65 -2.27 -7.08 8.18
C PHE A 65 -3.78 -6.80 8.40
N ASN A 66 -4.23 -6.76 9.66
CA ASN A 66 -5.63 -6.43 9.96
C ASN A 66 -5.97 -4.98 9.62
N LEU A 67 -5.05 -4.03 9.85
CA LEU A 67 -5.24 -2.63 9.45
C LEU A 67 -5.39 -2.52 7.93
N ILE A 68 -4.61 -3.25 7.13
CA ILE A 68 -4.81 -3.28 5.68
C ILE A 68 -6.21 -3.75 5.32
N LYS A 69 -6.70 -4.82 5.95
CA LYS A 69 -8.03 -5.36 5.65
C LYS A 69 -9.18 -4.47 6.08
N PHE A 70 -9.08 -3.81 7.23
CA PHE A 70 -10.23 -3.17 7.88
C PHE A 70 -10.14 -1.65 8.00
N TYR A 71 -8.93 -1.08 7.94
CA TYR A 71 -8.69 0.35 8.08
C TYR A 71 -8.29 1.01 6.77
N PHE A 72 -7.37 0.40 6.02
CA PHE A 72 -6.95 0.88 4.70
C PHE A 72 -7.81 0.34 3.55
N ASP A 73 -9.00 -0.19 3.86
CA ASP A 73 -9.99 -0.66 2.87
C ASP A 73 -9.38 -1.60 1.81
N SER A 74 -8.53 -2.55 2.26
CA SER A 74 -7.83 -3.53 1.43
C SER A 74 -6.85 -2.92 0.42
N LYS A 75 -6.32 -1.71 0.69
CA LYS A 75 -5.20 -1.09 -0.03
C LYS A 75 -3.91 -1.17 0.78
N ILE A 76 -2.78 -1.26 0.08
CA ILE A 76 -1.46 -1.19 0.71
C ILE A 76 -1.18 0.26 1.09
N PRO A 77 -0.98 0.58 2.38
CA PRO A 77 -0.72 1.95 2.81
C PRO A 77 0.68 2.43 2.38
N GLU A 78 0.82 3.76 2.36
CA GLU A 78 2.11 4.43 2.24
C GLU A 78 2.97 4.19 3.48
N GLU A 79 4.29 4.24 3.30
CA GLU A 79 5.25 4.02 4.39
C GLU A 79 5.04 5.03 5.53
N GLN A 80 4.75 6.29 5.20
CA GLN A 80 4.55 7.35 6.19
C GLN A 80 3.34 7.07 7.09
N ARG A 81 2.22 6.58 6.54
CA ARG A 81 1.04 6.22 7.35
C ARG A 81 1.35 5.12 8.36
N ILE A 82 2.25 4.20 8.02
CA ILE A 82 2.72 3.16 8.95
C ILE A 82 3.64 3.76 10.00
N CYS A 83 4.58 4.64 9.60
CA CYS A 83 5.45 5.35 10.52
C CYS A 83 4.65 6.10 11.58
N ASP A 84 3.60 6.82 11.19
CA ASP A 84 2.79 7.62 12.10
C ASP A 84 1.96 6.73 13.05
N LEU A 85 1.35 5.66 12.53
CA LEU A 85 0.55 4.74 13.35
C LEU A 85 1.38 3.94 14.36
N PHE A 86 2.56 3.49 13.96
CA PHE A 86 3.39 2.60 14.78
C PHE A 86 4.55 3.32 15.47
N GLN A 87 4.77 4.60 15.16
CA GLN A 87 5.89 5.40 15.66
C GLN A 87 7.24 4.73 15.37
N ILE A 88 7.41 4.25 14.14
CA ILE A 88 8.60 3.53 13.66
C ILE A 88 9.28 4.28 12.52
N THR A 89 10.50 3.86 12.18
CA THR A 89 11.25 4.42 11.05
C THR A 89 10.70 3.92 9.70
N ALA A 90 10.93 4.69 8.63
CA ALA A 90 10.57 4.27 7.27
C ALA A 90 11.25 2.95 6.84
N THR A 91 12.46 2.67 7.35
CA THR A 91 13.16 1.41 7.09
C THR A 91 12.44 0.22 7.72
N GLU A 92 11.93 0.39 8.95
CA GLU A 92 11.13 -0.63 9.63
C GLU A 92 9.77 -0.80 8.95
N ALA A 93 9.08 0.30 8.59
CA ALA A 93 7.83 0.26 7.85
C ALA A 93 7.95 -0.57 6.56
N ARG A 94 9.00 -0.32 5.76
CA ARG A 94 9.33 -1.12 4.56
C ARG A 94 9.57 -2.59 4.87
N ALA A 95 10.30 -2.87 5.94
CA ALA A 95 10.56 -4.25 6.36
C ALA A 95 9.27 -4.97 6.77
N TYR A 96 8.36 -4.28 7.46
CA TYR A 96 7.05 -4.82 7.81
C TYR A 96 6.20 -5.08 6.57
N ILE A 97 6.06 -4.10 5.67
CA ILE A 97 5.30 -4.26 4.41
C ILE A 97 5.80 -5.49 3.66
N ARG A 98 7.10 -5.61 3.38
CA ARG A 98 7.64 -6.79 2.67
C ARG A 98 7.36 -8.10 3.42
N SER A 99 7.52 -8.10 4.75
CA SER A 99 7.27 -9.29 5.57
C SER A 99 5.82 -9.74 5.47
N ILE A 100 4.86 -8.81 5.63
CA ILE A 100 3.44 -9.14 5.57
C ILE A 100 3.00 -9.56 4.17
N MET A 101 3.52 -8.92 3.12
CA MET A 101 3.16 -9.25 1.74
C MET A 101 3.64 -10.66 1.38
N SER A 102 4.79 -11.08 1.92
CA SER A 102 5.27 -12.46 1.77
C SER A 102 4.49 -13.46 2.63
N LYS A 103 4.33 -13.17 3.93
CA LYS A 103 3.71 -14.08 4.92
C LYS A 103 2.21 -14.29 4.69
N TYR A 104 1.52 -13.26 4.20
CA TYR A 104 0.07 -13.24 3.97
C TYR A 104 -0.28 -13.09 2.48
N GLN A 105 0.63 -13.45 1.56
CA GLN A 105 0.44 -13.28 0.11
C GLN A 105 -0.88 -13.85 -0.42
N TYR A 106 -1.34 -14.97 0.13
CA TYR A 106 -2.59 -15.60 -0.29
C TYR A 106 -3.81 -14.83 0.21
N ASP A 107 -3.75 -14.33 1.44
CA ASP A 107 -4.81 -13.52 2.05
C ASP A 107 -4.89 -12.10 1.46
N LEU A 108 -3.78 -11.60 0.92
CA LEU A 108 -3.64 -10.25 0.36
C LEU A 108 -3.51 -10.25 -1.17
N ARG A 109 -3.74 -11.38 -1.84
CA ARG A 109 -3.47 -11.52 -3.29
C ARG A 109 -4.18 -10.46 -4.12
N GLU A 110 -5.49 -10.28 -3.90
CA GLU A 110 -6.28 -9.29 -4.63
C GLU A 110 -5.87 -7.87 -4.22
N THR A 111 -5.68 -7.59 -2.92
CA THR A 111 -5.13 -6.31 -2.44
C THR A 111 -3.83 -5.92 -3.14
N ILE A 112 -2.89 -6.85 -3.27
CA ILE A 112 -1.60 -6.63 -3.95
C ILE A 112 -1.85 -6.35 -5.44
N LYS A 113 -2.64 -7.20 -6.10
CA LYS A 113 -2.94 -7.06 -7.53
C LYS A 113 -3.61 -5.72 -7.85
N GLU A 114 -4.65 -5.36 -7.10
CA GLU A 114 -5.41 -4.11 -7.28
C GLU A 114 -4.55 -2.89 -6.98
N SER A 115 -3.77 -2.91 -5.89
CA SER A 115 -2.88 -1.79 -5.55
C SER A 115 -1.80 -1.58 -6.61
N LEU A 116 -1.21 -2.65 -7.15
CA LEU A 116 -0.25 -2.56 -8.25
C LEU A 116 -0.90 -2.06 -9.55
N LYS A 117 -2.11 -2.55 -9.87
CA LYS A 117 -2.89 -2.07 -11.02
C LYS A 117 -3.16 -0.57 -10.92
N GLU A 118 -3.54 -0.08 -9.73
CA GLU A 118 -3.73 1.35 -9.45
C GLU A 118 -2.43 2.15 -9.68
N GLN A 119 -1.27 1.62 -9.26
CA GLN A 119 0.01 2.28 -9.57
C GLN A 119 0.26 2.36 -11.08
N VAL A 120 -0.01 1.29 -11.84
CA VAL A 120 0.19 1.27 -13.30
C VAL A 120 -0.75 2.23 -14.01
N LEU A 121 -2.00 2.37 -13.54
CA LEU A 121 -2.96 3.33 -14.07
C LEU A 121 -2.56 4.79 -13.81
N ASN A 122 -1.83 5.06 -12.73
CA ASN A 122 -1.35 6.39 -12.37
C ASN A 122 -0.03 6.77 -13.08
N ILE A 123 0.48 5.91 -13.96
CA ILE A 123 1.66 6.22 -14.77
C ILE A 123 1.27 7.31 -15.78
N THR A 124 2.09 8.35 -15.87
CA THR A 124 1.91 9.46 -16.80
C THR A 124 3.08 9.53 -17.78
N LYS A 125 2.84 10.13 -18.95
CA LYS A 125 3.87 10.49 -19.93
C LYS A 125 3.71 11.98 -20.20
N GLU A 126 4.79 12.75 -20.02
CA GLU A 126 4.78 14.18 -20.34
C GLU A 126 4.95 14.37 -21.85
N GLU A 127 4.36 15.44 -22.40
CA GLU A 127 4.41 15.71 -23.83
C GLU A 127 5.86 15.98 -24.27
N GLY A 128 6.38 15.15 -25.17
CA GLY A 128 7.77 15.21 -25.64
C GLY A 128 8.77 14.36 -24.86
N ASP A 129 8.36 13.68 -23.78
CA ASP A 129 9.19 12.67 -23.11
C ASP A 129 9.03 11.30 -23.78
N GLU A 130 10.15 10.59 -23.98
CA GLU A 130 10.14 9.19 -24.46
C GLU A 130 9.74 8.21 -23.36
N ASP A 131 9.93 8.59 -22.10
CA ASP A 131 9.76 7.72 -20.95
C ASP A 131 8.51 8.04 -20.14
N TYR A 132 7.92 6.99 -19.55
CA TYR A 132 6.82 7.11 -18.62
C TYR A 132 7.32 7.37 -17.20
N LYS A 133 6.56 8.14 -16.43
CA LYS A 133 6.87 8.51 -15.05
C LYS A 133 5.83 7.94 -14.09
N LEU A 134 6.31 7.47 -12.95
CA LEU A 134 5.48 6.96 -11.86
C LEU A 134 5.95 7.54 -10.53
N SER A 135 5.06 8.23 -9.81
CA SER A 135 5.34 8.69 -8.45
C SER A 135 4.94 7.62 -7.44
N ILE A 136 5.92 7.02 -6.76
CA ILE A 136 5.69 5.93 -5.79
C ILE A 136 6.16 6.37 -4.41
N GLN A 137 5.24 6.35 -3.45
CA GLN A 137 5.53 6.65 -2.04
C GLN A 137 5.90 5.41 -1.19
N ASN A 138 5.77 4.22 -1.77
CA ASN A 138 6.10 2.95 -1.14
C ASN A 138 7.00 2.10 -2.05
N GLN A 139 8.26 1.92 -1.66
CA GLN A 139 9.26 1.21 -2.48
C GLN A 139 8.86 -0.24 -2.81
N TYR A 140 7.97 -0.85 -2.01
CA TYR A 140 7.42 -2.16 -2.29
C TYR A 140 6.83 -2.26 -3.70
N PHE A 141 6.08 -1.25 -4.16
CA PHE A 141 5.45 -1.29 -5.48
C PHE A 141 6.49 -1.36 -6.60
N LYS A 142 7.55 -0.55 -6.50
CA LYS A 142 8.66 -0.57 -7.47
C LYS A 142 9.32 -1.95 -7.54
N ASP A 143 9.63 -2.53 -6.38
CA ASP A 143 10.30 -3.83 -6.30
C ASP A 143 9.40 -4.95 -6.86
N GLU A 144 8.10 -4.90 -6.57
CA GLU A 144 7.14 -5.91 -7.01
C GLU A 144 6.81 -5.79 -8.51
N LEU A 145 6.68 -4.58 -9.05
CA LEU A 145 6.55 -4.36 -10.50
C LEU A 145 7.79 -4.86 -11.26
N ASN A 146 8.98 -4.59 -10.75
CA ASN A 146 10.23 -5.15 -11.32
C ASN A 146 10.27 -6.67 -11.24
N ARG A 147 9.78 -7.28 -10.14
CA ARG A 147 9.66 -8.74 -10.02
C ARG A 147 8.71 -9.31 -11.06
N ILE A 148 7.58 -8.65 -11.31
CA ILE A 148 6.59 -9.02 -12.33
C ILE A 148 7.23 -8.96 -13.72
N LEU A 149 7.90 -7.86 -14.07
CA LEU A 149 8.63 -7.71 -15.34
C LEU A 149 9.69 -8.80 -15.53
N GLY A 150 10.53 -9.05 -14.52
CA GLY A 150 11.58 -10.06 -14.60
C GLY A 150 11.06 -11.49 -14.73
N ASN A 151 9.87 -11.78 -14.21
CA ASN A 151 9.22 -13.09 -14.40
C ASN A 151 8.61 -13.26 -15.80
N MET A 152 8.28 -12.17 -16.49
CA MET A 152 7.80 -12.21 -17.87
C MET A 152 8.95 -12.35 -18.86
N ASP A 153 9.95 -11.47 -18.73
CA ASP A 153 11.06 -11.37 -19.66
C ASP A 153 12.23 -10.63 -18.98
N THR A 154 13.34 -11.33 -18.82
CA THR A 154 14.55 -10.83 -18.17
C THR A 154 15.29 -9.76 -18.98
N SER A 155 14.90 -9.52 -20.24
CA SER A 155 15.48 -8.49 -21.10
C SER A 155 14.79 -7.12 -20.96
N LEU A 156 13.65 -7.06 -20.28
CA LEU A 156 12.90 -5.83 -20.11
C LEU A 156 13.66 -4.82 -19.23
N PRO A 157 13.64 -3.52 -19.57
CA PRO A 157 14.19 -2.47 -18.71
C PRO A 157 13.54 -2.46 -17.33
N ILE A 158 14.36 -2.33 -16.30
CA ILE A 158 13.85 -2.18 -14.92
C ILE A 158 13.27 -0.78 -14.73
N ILE A 159 12.30 -0.69 -13.82
CA ILE A 159 11.81 0.57 -13.27
C ILE A 159 12.91 1.14 -12.36
N GLU A 160 13.43 2.29 -12.74
CA GLU A 160 14.53 2.96 -12.05
C GLU A 160 14.11 4.31 -11.48
N LYS A 161 14.81 4.77 -10.44
CA LYS A 161 14.50 6.04 -9.81
C LYS A 161 15.07 7.17 -10.66
N GLU A 162 14.24 8.17 -10.94
CA GLU A 162 14.69 9.39 -11.63
C GLU A 162 15.71 10.14 -10.77
N ARG A 163 16.81 10.60 -11.39
CA ARG A 163 17.85 11.33 -10.66
C ARG A 163 17.33 12.70 -10.25
N GLY A 164 17.61 13.08 -9.00
CA GLY A 164 17.20 14.38 -8.47
C GLY A 164 15.78 14.43 -7.91
N THR A 165 15.01 13.35 -8.00
CA THR A 165 13.67 13.27 -7.40
C THR A 165 13.66 12.41 -6.14
N ILE A 166 12.61 12.56 -5.33
CA ILE A 166 12.43 11.80 -4.08
C ILE A 166 11.69 10.48 -4.35
N SER A 167 10.64 10.53 -5.16
CA SER A 167 9.68 9.44 -5.35
C SER A 167 9.30 9.18 -6.81
N THR A 168 9.94 9.83 -7.78
CA THR A 168 9.64 9.63 -9.21
C THR A 168 10.49 8.52 -9.79
N TYR A 169 9.86 7.64 -10.56
CA TYR A 169 10.48 6.51 -11.23
C TYR A 169 10.21 6.56 -12.73
N ILE A 170 11.22 6.15 -13.49
CA ILE A 170 11.22 6.11 -14.95
C ILE A 170 10.86 4.69 -15.38
N ILE A 171 9.96 4.59 -16.34
CA ILE A 171 9.48 3.33 -16.92
C ILE A 171 9.60 3.46 -18.44
N LYS A 172 10.40 2.57 -19.05
CA LYS A 172 10.49 2.50 -20.51
C LYS A 172 9.18 1.97 -21.10
N GLU A 173 8.85 2.43 -22.31
CA GLU A 173 7.62 2.06 -23.01
C GLU A 173 7.39 0.54 -23.08
N SER A 174 8.43 -0.23 -23.41
CA SER A 174 8.34 -1.69 -23.49
C SER A 174 7.94 -2.34 -22.16
N SER A 175 8.44 -1.83 -21.04
CA SER A 175 8.06 -2.30 -19.70
C SER A 175 6.64 -1.85 -19.33
N TYR A 176 6.27 -0.62 -19.67
CA TYR A 176 4.92 -0.10 -19.44
C TYR A 176 3.85 -0.93 -20.17
N GLN A 177 4.03 -1.18 -21.48
CA GLN A 177 3.11 -1.98 -22.29
C GLN A 177 2.94 -3.40 -21.73
N ARG A 178 4.02 -4.01 -21.25
CA ARG A 178 3.98 -5.35 -20.62
C ARG A 178 3.20 -5.35 -19.30
N LEU A 179 3.35 -4.30 -18.48
CA LEU A 179 2.57 -4.14 -17.26
C LEU A 179 1.08 -3.95 -17.57
N CYS A 180 0.73 -3.10 -18.54
CA CYS A 180 -0.66 -2.93 -18.95
C CYS A 180 -1.28 -4.24 -19.46
N ALA A 181 -0.55 -5.00 -20.28
CA ALA A 181 -0.99 -6.32 -20.74
C ALA A 181 -1.21 -7.30 -19.58
N TYR A 182 -0.32 -7.33 -18.59
CA TYR A 182 -0.44 -8.20 -17.42
C TYR A 182 -1.63 -7.85 -16.52
N PHE A 183 -1.92 -6.56 -16.35
CA PHE A 183 -3.03 -6.08 -15.52
C PHE A 183 -4.34 -5.93 -16.27
N GLU A 184 -4.38 -6.29 -17.56
CA GLU A 184 -5.56 -6.12 -18.43
C GLU A 184 -6.04 -4.65 -18.37
N ILE A 185 -5.12 -3.73 -18.67
CA ILE A 185 -5.37 -2.29 -18.80
C ILE A 185 -5.39 -1.96 -20.28
N ASP A 186 -6.49 -1.35 -20.75
CA ASP A 186 -6.59 -0.84 -22.10
C ASP A 186 -5.71 0.40 -22.25
N ILE A 187 -4.76 0.35 -23.18
CA ILE A 187 -3.94 1.49 -23.56
C ILE A 187 -4.70 2.19 -24.69
N GLU A 188 -5.14 3.44 -24.50
CA GLU A 188 -5.61 4.23 -25.63
C GLU A 188 -4.45 4.36 -26.62
N PRO A 189 -4.63 3.99 -27.90
CA PRO A 189 -3.57 4.17 -28.88
C PRO A 189 -3.27 5.68 -28.98
N GLU A 190 -2.00 6.06 -28.80
CA GLU A 190 -1.54 7.39 -29.17
C GLU A 190 -2.00 7.64 -30.62
N ASN A 191 -2.83 8.66 -30.81
CA ASN A 191 -3.29 9.06 -32.13
C ASN A 191 -2.07 9.38 -32.98
N ASN A 192 -1.67 8.43 -33.84
CA ASN A 192 -0.78 8.69 -34.96
C ASN A 192 -1.55 9.54 -35.98
N GLU A 193 -1.71 10.83 -35.70
CA GLU A 193 -1.89 11.83 -36.74
C GLU A 193 -0.52 12.08 -37.36
N GLU A 194 -0.14 11.22 -38.32
CA GLU A 194 0.86 11.62 -39.31
C GLU A 194 0.24 12.68 -40.26
N PRO A 195 0.98 13.74 -40.59
CA PRO A 195 0.52 14.82 -41.47
C PRO A 195 0.38 14.44 -42.96
#